data_AF-A0A9D1FV20-F1
#
_entry.id   AF-A0A9D1FV20-F1
#
_cell.length_a   1.000
_cell.length_b   1.000
_cell.length_c   1.000
_cell.angle_alpha   90.00
_cell.angle_beta   90.00
_cell.angle_gamma   90.00
#
_symmetry.space_group_name_H-M   'P 1'
#
loop_
_entity.id
_entity.type
_entity.pdbx_description
1 polymer ?
#
loop_
_entity_poly.entity_id
_entity_poly.type
_entity_poly.pdbx_seq_one_letter_code
_entity_poly.pdbx_strand_id
1 'polypeptide(L)'
;MSIKLTYPLTRFNDWQAMGAVKRAADTRTTEELTQTIKLWADHNQEAKEFLPHLKEMNPKHLGLVADTIELAHRRSILPKNINMLGQTSAGKSLLGVLLDIFPRASKENPNALDFAQEVINNTDTLTSKYFLWQTTGGILENKSVSEHFKAAKPLVEAFAKETLEHPNPYSFAEQEGFMTLVKSVIEPAADPKKISIVKDALDAISNKAMLHVSSFVESKAPVEKIKDNISTVGQVTALMDTSKGLRDMTDYLTKNTNLY
;
A
#
# COMPACT_ATOMS: atom_id res chain seq x y z
N MET A 1 -9.94 24.18 24.70
CA MET A 1 -10.09 23.12 25.72
C MET A 1 -9.31 21.91 25.24
N SER A 2 -8.31 21.42 25.99
CA SER A 2 -7.66 20.14 25.67
C SER A 2 -8.56 19.03 26.18
N ILE A 3 -9.18 18.26 25.27
CA ILE A 3 -9.91 17.05 25.65
C ILE A 3 -8.88 16.06 26.19
N LYS A 4 -9.12 15.50 27.38
CA LYS A 4 -8.30 14.43 27.95
C LYS A 4 -9.01 13.11 27.64
N LEU A 5 -8.44 12.33 26.72
CA LEU A 5 -8.95 11.01 26.39
C LEU A 5 -8.72 10.04 27.55
N THR A 6 -9.70 9.18 27.82
CA THR A 6 -9.63 8.09 28.81
C THR A 6 -9.51 6.71 28.17
N TYR A 7 -9.72 6.62 26.85
CA TYR A 7 -9.57 5.42 26.04
C TYR A 7 -9.01 5.79 24.65
N PRO A 8 -8.24 4.89 24.00
CA PRO A 8 -7.72 5.13 22.65
C PRO A 8 -8.87 5.37 21.66
N LEU A 9 -8.73 6.37 20.78
CA LEU A 9 -9.68 6.56 19.68
C LEU A 9 -9.33 5.60 18.54
N THR A 10 -10.20 4.62 18.29
CA THR A 10 -9.98 3.53 17.33
C THR A 10 -10.65 3.81 15.98
N ARG A 11 -9.99 3.46 14.88
CA ARG A 11 -10.52 3.61 13.50
C ARG A 11 -10.98 2.31 12.87
N PHE A 12 -10.57 1.18 13.41
CA PHE A 12 -10.96 -0.13 12.92
C PHE A 12 -12.16 -0.56 13.77
N ASN A 13 -13.20 -1.08 13.13
CA ASN A 13 -14.39 -1.62 13.80
C ASN A 13 -14.27 -3.13 13.94
N ASP A 14 -15.04 -3.74 14.84
CA ASP A 14 -15.04 -5.20 15.03
C ASP A 14 -15.62 -5.97 13.85
N TRP A 15 -16.52 -5.32 13.10
CA TRP A 15 -17.08 -5.84 11.85
C TRP A 15 -16.45 -5.09 10.68
N GLN A 16 -15.56 -5.77 9.95
CA GLN A 16 -14.94 -5.23 8.74
C GLN A 16 -15.20 -6.17 7.57
N ALA A 17 -15.56 -5.58 6.43
CA ALA A 17 -15.55 -6.29 5.16
C ALA A 17 -14.13 -6.81 4.88
N MET A 18 -14.03 -8.03 4.35
CA MET A 18 -12.77 -8.57 3.88
C MET A 18 -12.45 -8.06 2.47
N GLY A 19 -11.17 -8.03 2.13
CA GLY A 19 -10.67 -7.68 0.82
C GLY A 19 -10.40 -6.18 0.63
N ALA A 20 -10.77 -5.67 -0.56
CA ALA A 20 -10.68 -4.26 -0.90
C ALA A 20 -11.75 -3.47 -0.13
N VAL A 21 -11.32 -2.50 0.66
CA VAL A 21 -12.22 -1.64 1.45
C VAL A 21 -11.86 -0.18 1.22
N LYS A 22 -12.72 0.74 1.66
CA LYS A 22 -12.36 2.16 1.71
C LYS A 22 -12.75 2.72 3.06
N ARG A 23 -11.75 2.97 3.90
CA ARG A 23 -11.95 3.60 5.20
C ARG A 23 -12.12 5.12 5.03
N ALA A 24 -12.93 5.71 5.88
CA ALA A 24 -13.01 7.16 6.00
C ALA A 24 -11.64 7.74 6.38
N ALA A 25 -11.35 8.96 5.93
CA ALA A 25 -10.12 9.67 6.28
C ALA A 25 -9.97 9.77 7.81
N ASP A 26 -8.73 9.76 8.29
CA ASP A 26 -8.46 10.01 9.71
C ASP A 26 -8.75 11.48 10.02
N THR A 27 -9.71 11.72 10.90
CA THR A 27 -10.12 13.06 11.33
C THR A 27 -9.52 13.45 12.69
N ARG A 28 -8.77 12.56 13.33
CA ARG A 28 -8.14 12.83 14.63
C ARG A 28 -7.08 13.91 14.47
N THR A 29 -7.08 14.86 15.39
CA THR A 29 -6.05 15.90 15.51
C THR A 29 -4.70 15.32 15.96
N THR A 30 -3.62 16.07 15.78
CA THR A 30 -2.28 15.70 16.27
C THR A 30 -2.28 15.42 17.78
N GLU A 31 -3.01 16.22 18.55
CA GLU A 31 -3.18 16.06 19.99
C GLU A 31 -3.92 14.77 20.34
N GLU A 32 -5.04 14.49 19.66
CA GLU A 32 -5.81 13.26 19.86
C GLU A 32 -5.02 12.01 19.49
N LEU A 33 -4.24 12.06 18.40
CA LEU A 33 -3.35 10.98 17.99
C LEU A 33 -2.24 10.74 19.03
N THR A 34 -1.61 11.80 19.51
CA THR A 34 -0.57 11.73 20.54
C THR A 34 -1.13 11.12 21.84
N GLN A 35 -2.33 11.53 22.26
CA GLN A 35 -3.00 10.96 23.43
C GLN A 35 -3.40 9.50 23.21
N THR A 36 -3.91 9.16 22.02
CA THR A 36 -4.26 7.78 21.65
C THR A 36 -3.05 6.85 21.73
N ILE A 37 -1.89 7.27 21.21
CA ILE A 37 -0.64 6.49 21.26
C ILE A 37 -0.16 6.33 22.71
N LYS A 38 -0.26 7.38 23.55
CA LYS A 38 0.06 7.31 24.99
C LYS A 38 -0.83 6.31 25.74
N LEU A 39 -2.13 6.30 25.46
CA LEU A 39 -3.05 5.34 26.09
C LEU A 39 -2.75 3.90 25.67
N TRP A 40 -2.33 3.66 24.42
CA TRP A 40 -1.85 2.34 24.02
C TRP A 40 -0.55 1.94 24.73
N ALA A 41 0.37 2.89 24.95
CA ALA A 41 1.63 2.67 25.66
C ALA A 41 1.47 2.22 27.11
N ASP A 42 0.33 2.51 27.76
CA ASP A 42 0.03 2.01 29.12
C ASP A 42 -0.15 0.48 29.15
N HIS A 43 -0.42 -0.13 27.99
CA HIS A 43 -0.69 -1.56 27.85
C HIS A 43 0.27 -2.28 26.89
N ASN A 44 1.22 -1.57 26.27
CA ASN A 44 2.16 -2.12 25.31
C ASN A 44 3.56 -1.50 25.51
N GLN A 45 4.53 -2.35 25.88
CA GLN A 45 5.89 -1.92 26.21
C GLN A 45 6.64 -1.31 25.02
N GLU A 46 6.46 -1.83 23.80
CA GLU A 46 7.12 -1.28 22.60
C GLU A 46 6.53 0.08 22.21
N ALA A 47 5.21 0.26 22.34
CA ALA A 47 4.58 1.57 22.18
C ALA A 47 5.06 2.58 23.24
N LYS A 48 5.34 2.12 24.46
CA LYS A 48 5.92 2.94 25.54
C LYS A 48 7.35 3.37 25.24
N GLU A 49 8.18 2.46 24.77
CA GLU A 49 9.57 2.74 24.34
C GLU A 49 9.62 3.70 23.15
N PHE A 50 8.58 3.68 22.31
CA PHE A 50 8.45 4.57 21.16
C PHE A 50 8.07 6.02 21.53
N LEU A 51 7.39 6.28 22.66
CA LEU A 51 6.88 7.62 23.01
C LEU A 51 7.90 8.77 22.89
N PRO A 52 9.17 8.63 23.30
CA PRO A 52 10.16 9.69 23.17
C PRO A 52 10.43 10.11 21.72
N HIS A 53 10.16 9.23 20.75
CA HIS A 53 10.40 9.45 19.31
C HIS A 53 9.24 10.14 18.60
N LEU A 54 8.06 10.29 19.24
CA LEU A 54 6.91 11.00 18.65
C LEU A 54 7.26 12.42 18.19
N LYS A 55 8.08 13.14 18.96
CA LYS A 55 8.54 14.50 18.66
C LYS A 55 9.46 14.58 17.44
N GLU A 56 10.03 13.46 17.03
CA GLU A 56 10.94 13.38 15.90
C GLU A 56 10.22 13.11 14.58
N MET A 57 8.94 12.74 14.65
CA MET A 57 8.13 12.44 13.49
C MET A 57 7.48 13.68 12.91
N ASN A 58 7.21 13.63 11.61
CA ASN A 58 6.26 14.55 11.01
C ASN A 58 4.86 14.25 11.58
N PRO A 59 4.15 15.23 12.16
CA PRO A 59 2.83 15.03 12.76
C PRO A 59 1.81 14.34 11.83
N LYS A 60 1.93 14.53 10.51
CA LYS A 60 1.03 13.90 9.53
C LYS A 60 1.07 12.36 9.54
N HIS A 61 2.16 11.76 10.03
CA HIS A 61 2.33 10.31 10.09
C HIS A 61 1.89 9.69 11.42
N LEU A 62 1.45 10.49 12.40
CA LEU A 62 0.99 9.95 13.68
C LEU A 62 -0.27 9.09 13.55
N GLY A 63 -1.11 9.35 12.54
CA GLY A 63 -2.24 8.50 12.18
C GLY A 63 -1.80 7.08 11.86
N LEU A 64 -0.73 6.93 11.06
CA LEU A 64 -0.17 5.63 10.69
C LEU A 64 0.34 4.86 11.91
N VAL A 65 0.99 5.56 12.84
CA VAL A 65 1.46 4.96 14.09
C VAL A 65 0.28 4.45 14.92
N ALA A 66 -0.72 5.29 15.15
CA ALA A 66 -1.90 4.92 15.92
C ALA A 66 -2.65 3.74 15.29
N ASP A 67 -2.83 3.76 13.97
CA ASP A 67 -3.48 2.69 13.21
C ASP A 67 -2.68 1.38 13.27
N THR A 68 -1.35 1.45 13.19
CA THR A 68 -0.48 0.27 13.29
C THR A 68 -0.55 -0.37 14.67
N ILE A 69 -0.55 0.44 15.74
CA ILE A 69 -0.70 -0.06 17.12
C ILE A 69 -2.09 -0.69 17.28
N GLU A 70 -3.14 -0.04 16.79
CA GLU A 70 -4.50 -0.58 16.87
C GLU A 70 -4.62 -1.90 16.11
N LEU A 71 -4.10 -1.98 14.87
CA LEU A 71 -4.04 -3.21 14.08
C LEU A 71 -3.35 -4.34 14.85
N ALA A 72 -2.25 -4.04 15.54
CA ALA A 72 -1.52 -5.04 16.30
C ALA A 72 -2.34 -5.64 17.45
N HIS A 73 -3.16 -4.82 18.11
CA HIS A 73 -4.04 -5.26 19.19
C HIS A 73 -5.36 -5.88 18.72
N ARG A 74 -5.74 -5.67 17.46
CA ARG A 74 -6.92 -6.33 16.88
C ARG A 74 -6.66 -7.81 16.63
N ARG A 75 -7.46 -8.64 17.30
CA ARG A 75 -7.52 -10.08 17.03
C ARG A 75 -8.40 -10.30 15.79
N SER A 76 -7.81 -10.86 14.73
CA SER A 76 -8.61 -11.39 13.63
C SER A 76 -9.15 -12.76 14.03
N ILE A 77 -10.42 -13.01 13.71
CA ILE A 77 -11.06 -14.32 13.88
C ILE A 77 -10.81 -15.24 12.67
N LEU A 78 -10.04 -14.79 11.68
CA LEU A 78 -9.74 -15.56 10.48
C LEU A 78 -8.76 -16.72 10.79
N PRO A 79 -8.94 -17.90 10.18
CA PRO A 79 -8.05 -19.05 10.35
C PRO A 79 -6.59 -18.73 10.01
N LYS A 80 -6.35 -18.00 8.92
CA LYS A 80 -5.03 -17.43 8.61
C LYS A 80 -4.98 -15.98 9.10
N ASN A 81 -3.98 -15.66 9.92
CA ASN A 81 -3.80 -14.33 10.47
C ASN A 81 -2.32 -14.05 10.79
N ILE A 82 -2.01 -12.77 10.98
CA ILE A 82 -0.70 -12.27 11.41
C ILE A 82 -0.83 -11.78 12.86
N ASN A 83 -0.06 -12.40 13.75
CA ASN A 83 0.10 -11.92 15.12
C ASN A 83 1.20 -10.86 15.16
N MET A 84 0.84 -9.58 15.11
CA MET A 84 1.82 -8.50 15.12
C MET A 84 2.50 -8.32 16.48
N LEU A 85 1.92 -8.83 17.56
CA LEU A 85 2.47 -8.80 18.91
C LEU A 85 3.31 -10.05 19.23
N GLY A 86 3.34 -11.03 18.32
CA GLY A 86 4.20 -12.21 18.44
C GLY A 86 5.66 -11.83 18.28
N GLN A 87 6.53 -12.36 19.14
CA GLN A 87 7.97 -12.13 19.03
C GLN A 87 8.52 -12.76 17.75
N THR A 88 9.37 -11.99 17.07
CA THR A 88 10.23 -12.48 15.99
C THR A 88 11.46 -13.17 16.55
N SER A 89 12.25 -13.83 15.70
CA SER A 89 13.54 -14.43 16.08
C SER A 89 14.56 -13.43 16.64
N ALA A 90 14.37 -12.13 16.36
CA ALA A 90 15.21 -11.05 16.88
C ALA A 90 14.75 -10.50 18.25
N GLY A 91 13.73 -11.09 18.87
CA GLY A 91 13.24 -10.71 20.21
C GLY A 91 12.26 -9.55 20.26
N LYS A 92 12.08 -8.80 19.15
CA LYS A 92 11.04 -7.77 19.00
C LYS A 92 9.79 -8.31 18.33
N SER A 93 8.63 -7.74 18.63
CA SER A 93 7.41 -8.03 17.87
C SER A 93 7.43 -7.33 16.51
N LEU A 94 6.53 -7.72 15.60
CA LEU A 94 6.35 -7.00 14.34
C LEU A 94 5.96 -5.52 14.59
N LEU A 95 5.12 -5.24 15.61
CA LEU A 95 4.81 -3.87 16.00
C LEU A 95 6.09 -3.12 16.40
N GLY A 96 6.94 -3.70 17.25
CA GLY A 96 8.18 -3.08 17.70
C GLY A 96 9.14 -2.76 16.55
N VAL A 97 9.29 -3.69 15.60
CA VAL A 97 10.12 -3.45 14.39
C VAL A 97 9.58 -2.27 13.58
N LEU A 98 8.26 -2.17 13.38
CA LEU A 98 7.66 -1.06 12.64
C LEU A 98 7.82 0.28 13.37
N LEU A 99 7.66 0.28 14.70
CA LEU A 99 7.85 1.48 15.53
C LEU A 99 9.30 1.98 15.51
N ASP A 100 10.29 1.10 15.36
CA ASP A 100 11.69 1.52 15.16
C ASP A 100 11.91 2.17 13.78
N ILE A 101 11.19 1.68 12.76
CA ILE A 101 11.32 2.14 11.36
C ILE A 101 10.68 3.52 11.16
N PHE A 102 9.48 3.74 11.71
CA PHE A 102 8.66 4.90 11.40
C PHE A 102 9.33 6.26 11.66
N PRO A 103 10.07 6.51 12.75
CA PRO A 103 10.73 7.80 12.96
C PRO A 103 11.74 8.14 11.86
N ARG A 104 12.49 7.14 11.37
CA ARG A 104 13.48 7.33 10.31
C ARG A 104 12.80 7.50 8.96
N ALA A 105 11.89 6.60 8.60
CA ALA A 105 11.12 6.69 7.36
C ALA A 105 10.34 8.01 7.27
N SER A 106 9.81 8.51 8.40
CA SER A 106 9.11 9.80 8.45
C SER A 106 9.99 10.99 8.05
N LYS A 107 11.30 10.92 8.28
CA LYS A 107 12.26 11.98 7.94
C LYS A 107 12.85 11.78 6.55
N GLU A 108 13.25 10.54 6.25
CA GLU A 108 14.07 10.22 5.07
C GLU A 108 13.23 9.81 3.85
N ASN A 109 12.04 9.27 4.06
CA ASN A 109 11.15 8.78 3.00
C ASN A 109 9.66 8.97 3.36
N PRO A 110 9.21 10.22 3.55
CA PRO A 110 7.83 10.51 3.98
C PRO A 110 6.77 9.99 3.00
N ASN A 111 7.09 9.88 1.71
CA ASN A 111 6.18 9.33 0.70
C ASN A 111 5.86 7.85 0.96
N ALA A 112 6.79 7.07 1.53
CA ALA A 112 6.54 5.68 1.89
C ALA A 112 5.53 5.56 3.03
N LEU A 113 5.55 6.47 4.01
CA LEU A 113 4.56 6.48 5.09
C LEU A 113 3.19 6.98 4.61
N ASP A 114 3.17 7.98 3.72
CA ASP A 114 1.94 8.42 3.06
C ASP A 114 1.31 7.29 2.21
N PHE A 115 2.14 6.47 1.56
CA PHE A 115 1.72 5.27 0.83
C PHE A 115 1.23 4.16 1.77
N ALA A 116 1.95 3.88 2.86
CA ALA A 116 1.56 2.88 3.85
C ALA A 116 0.19 3.20 4.47
N GLN A 117 -0.07 4.48 4.78
CA GLN A 117 -1.38 4.92 5.24
C GLN A 117 -2.46 4.71 4.16
N GLU A 118 -2.14 4.92 2.89
CA GLU A 118 -3.07 4.66 1.78
C GLU A 118 -3.43 3.18 1.68
N VAL A 119 -2.45 2.27 1.83
CA VAL A 119 -2.68 0.82 1.88
C VAL A 119 -3.60 0.46 3.03
N ILE A 120 -3.32 0.98 4.24
CA ILE A 120 -4.19 0.78 5.40
C ILE A 120 -5.58 1.34 5.16
N ASN A 121 -5.73 2.46 4.46
CA ASN A 121 -7.05 3.03 4.20
C ASN A 121 -7.87 2.20 3.19
N ASN A 122 -7.21 1.46 2.28
CA ASN A 122 -7.88 0.79 1.15
C ASN A 122 -7.91 -0.76 1.23
N THR A 123 -7.42 -1.36 2.31
CA THR A 123 -7.35 -2.83 2.43
C THR A 123 -7.84 -3.33 3.79
N ASP A 124 -8.43 -4.51 3.88
CA ASP A 124 -8.91 -5.06 5.16
C ASP A 124 -7.79 -5.23 6.22
N THR A 125 -8.16 -5.62 7.44
CA THR A 125 -7.18 -5.80 8.54
C THR A 125 -6.13 -6.86 8.20
N LEU A 126 -6.49 -7.96 7.54
CA LEU A 126 -5.54 -9.03 7.21
C LEU A 126 -4.47 -8.53 6.23
N THR A 127 -4.90 -7.85 5.19
CA THR A 127 -4.04 -7.32 4.12
C THR A 127 -3.20 -6.15 4.62
N SER A 128 -3.76 -5.26 5.44
CA SER A 128 -3.00 -4.19 6.10
C SER A 128 -1.84 -4.76 6.92
N LYS A 129 -2.10 -5.82 7.70
CA LYS A 129 -1.06 -6.51 8.48
C LYS A 129 -0.04 -7.20 7.59
N TYR A 130 -0.48 -7.82 6.50
CA TYR A 130 0.40 -8.50 5.55
C TYR A 130 1.36 -7.52 4.86
N PHE A 131 0.83 -6.39 4.40
CA PHE A 131 1.63 -5.31 3.85
C PHE A 131 2.68 -4.83 4.85
N LEU A 132 2.27 -4.47 6.08
CA LEU A 132 3.19 -4.00 7.12
C LEU A 132 4.25 -5.04 7.47
N TRP A 133 3.89 -6.33 7.52
CA TRP A 133 4.85 -7.41 7.72
C TRP A 133 5.91 -7.45 6.60
N GLN A 134 5.48 -7.37 5.34
CA GLN A 134 6.36 -7.41 4.18
C GLN A 134 7.28 -6.19 4.08
N THR A 135 6.95 -5.06 4.71
CA THR A 135 7.78 -3.85 4.64
C THR A 135 8.89 -3.78 5.69
N THR A 136 8.92 -4.70 6.66
CA THR A 136 9.96 -4.77 7.71
C THR A 136 11.38 -5.01 7.19
N GLY A 137 11.54 -5.44 5.93
CA GLY A 137 12.84 -5.60 5.26
C GLY A 137 13.49 -4.30 4.76
N GLY A 138 13.17 -3.14 5.36
CA GLY A 138 13.72 -1.84 4.98
C GLY A 138 13.05 -1.17 3.77
N ILE A 139 11.91 -1.68 3.31
CA ILE A 139 11.18 -1.13 2.15
C ILE A 139 10.79 0.33 2.39
N LEU A 140 10.27 0.65 3.58
CA LEU A 140 9.83 2.03 3.90
C LEU A 140 10.99 3.01 4.02
N GLU A 141 12.19 2.54 4.35
CA GLU A 141 13.39 3.37 4.54
C GLU A 141 14.16 3.59 3.23
N ASN A 142 13.81 2.87 2.16
CA ASN A 142 14.52 2.97 0.90
C ASN A 142 14.22 4.29 0.16
N LYS A 143 15.03 5.31 0.44
CA LYS A 143 14.93 6.64 -0.19
C LYS A 143 15.07 6.63 -1.72
N SER A 144 15.69 5.60 -2.31
CA SER A 144 15.88 5.54 -3.77
C SER A 144 14.56 5.40 -4.53
N VAL A 145 13.51 4.94 -3.85
CA VAL A 145 12.17 4.72 -4.42
C VAL A 145 11.11 5.67 -3.83
N SER A 146 11.53 6.81 -3.24
CA SER A 146 10.60 7.78 -2.65
C SER A 146 9.59 8.34 -3.66
N GLU A 147 10.02 8.70 -4.87
CA GLU A 147 9.10 9.20 -5.90
C GLU A 147 8.21 8.09 -6.47
N HIS A 148 8.66 6.83 -6.40
CA HIS A 148 7.83 5.67 -6.75
C HIS A 148 6.64 5.54 -5.81
N PHE A 149 6.85 5.61 -4.49
CA PHE A 149 5.75 5.58 -3.52
C PHE A 149 4.73 6.69 -3.77
N LYS A 150 5.20 7.89 -4.08
CA LYS A 150 4.33 9.03 -4.40
C LYS A 150 3.51 8.80 -5.67
N ALA A 151 4.14 8.28 -6.74
CA ALA A 151 3.46 7.95 -7.98
C ALA A 151 2.50 6.76 -7.84
N ALA A 152 2.84 5.79 -6.99
CA ALA A 152 2.06 4.57 -6.78
C ALA A 152 0.86 4.76 -5.84
N LYS A 153 0.89 5.78 -4.97
CA LYS A 153 -0.19 6.03 -3.98
C LYS A 153 -1.60 6.00 -4.60
N PRO A 154 -1.89 6.67 -5.74
CA PRO A 154 -3.22 6.61 -6.36
C PRO A 154 -3.62 5.24 -6.90
N LEU A 155 -2.68 4.30 -7.06
CA LEU A 155 -2.93 2.95 -7.58
C LEU A 155 -3.42 1.97 -6.52
N VAL A 156 -3.24 2.29 -5.24
CA VAL A 156 -3.52 1.36 -4.12
C VAL A 156 -4.97 0.84 -4.17
N GLU A 157 -5.94 1.72 -4.36
CA GLU A 157 -7.37 1.33 -4.45
C GLU A 157 -7.61 0.39 -5.65
N ALA A 158 -6.98 0.66 -6.79
CA ALA A 158 -7.12 -0.17 -7.99
C ALA A 158 -6.48 -1.55 -7.79
N PHE A 159 -5.28 -1.61 -7.23
CA PHE A 159 -4.59 -2.86 -6.92
C PHE A 159 -5.36 -3.70 -5.89
N ALA A 160 -5.91 -3.06 -4.87
CA ALA A 160 -6.73 -3.73 -3.87
C ALA A 160 -7.97 -4.37 -4.52
N LYS A 161 -8.70 -3.62 -5.35
CA LYS A 161 -9.88 -4.17 -6.07
C LYS A 161 -9.49 -5.34 -6.97
N GLU A 162 -8.41 -5.21 -7.73
CA GLU A 162 -7.99 -6.26 -8.67
C GLU A 162 -7.62 -7.58 -7.98
N THR A 163 -7.02 -7.52 -6.79
CA THR A 163 -6.39 -8.70 -6.16
C THR A 163 -7.16 -9.25 -4.97
N LEU A 164 -8.00 -8.43 -4.33
CA LEU A 164 -8.63 -8.75 -3.05
C LEU A 164 -10.15 -8.88 -3.15
N GLU A 165 -10.73 -8.97 -4.35
CA GLU A 165 -12.18 -9.11 -4.57
C GLU A 165 -12.76 -10.43 -4.03
N HIS A 166 -11.95 -11.49 -3.98
CA HIS A 166 -12.35 -12.82 -3.52
C HIS A 166 -11.43 -13.33 -2.41
N PRO A 167 -11.45 -12.69 -1.22
CA PRO A 167 -10.49 -13.00 -0.16
C PRO A 167 -10.68 -14.42 0.38
N ASN A 168 -9.62 -15.21 0.39
CA ASN A 168 -9.61 -16.55 0.98
C ASN A 168 -9.06 -16.51 2.41
N PRO A 169 -9.88 -16.73 3.44
CA PRO A 169 -9.45 -16.59 4.84
C PRO A 169 -8.49 -17.70 5.33
N TYR A 170 -8.18 -18.69 4.47
CA TYR A 170 -7.28 -19.81 4.76
C TYR A 170 -5.89 -19.67 4.12
N SER A 171 -5.67 -18.68 3.27
CA SER A 171 -4.42 -18.50 2.52
C SER A 171 -3.96 -17.03 2.52
N PHE A 172 -2.79 -16.77 1.95
CA PHE A 172 -2.31 -15.41 1.67
C PHE A 172 -2.22 -15.11 0.16
N ALA A 173 -2.82 -15.94 -0.70
CA ALA A 173 -2.65 -15.83 -2.16
C ALA A 173 -3.06 -14.46 -2.70
N GLU A 174 -4.19 -13.92 -2.22
CA GLU A 174 -4.68 -12.61 -2.62
C GLU A 174 -3.76 -11.48 -2.12
N GLN A 175 -3.26 -11.59 -0.87
CA GLN A 175 -2.29 -10.63 -0.32
C GLN A 175 -0.94 -10.69 -1.03
N GLU A 176 -0.51 -11.87 -1.48
CA GLU A 176 0.69 -12.06 -2.31
C GLU A 176 0.52 -11.43 -3.68
N GLY A 177 -0.66 -11.58 -4.30
CA GLY A 177 -1.01 -10.88 -5.54
C GLY A 177 -0.98 -9.36 -5.38
N PHE A 178 -1.62 -8.84 -4.33
CA PHE A 178 -1.58 -7.41 -4.00
C PHE A 178 -0.15 -6.91 -3.82
N MET A 179 0.66 -7.62 -3.03
CA MET A 179 2.05 -7.25 -2.78
C MET A 179 2.93 -7.36 -4.02
N THR A 180 2.61 -8.26 -4.96
CA THR A 180 3.30 -8.35 -6.25
C THR A 180 3.09 -7.09 -7.07
N LEU A 181 1.85 -6.58 -7.14
CA LEU A 181 1.55 -5.31 -7.80
C LEU A 181 2.24 -4.13 -7.09
N VAL A 182 2.16 -4.07 -5.76
CA VAL A 182 2.86 -3.02 -4.98
C VAL A 182 4.36 -3.03 -5.28
N LYS A 183 5.02 -4.19 -5.18
CA LYS A 183 6.47 -4.33 -5.43
C LYS A 183 6.84 -3.93 -6.86
N SER A 184 6.01 -4.26 -7.85
CA SER A 184 6.26 -3.90 -9.25
C SER A 184 6.39 -2.40 -9.50
N VAL A 185 5.73 -1.56 -8.67
CA VAL A 185 5.75 -0.10 -8.81
C VAL A 185 6.63 0.60 -7.78
N ILE A 186 7.26 -0.10 -6.84
CA ILE A 186 8.22 0.47 -5.87
C ILE A 186 9.62 -0.14 -6.02
N GLU A 187 9.92 -0.68 -7.21
CA GLU A 187 11.23 -1.19 -7.59
C GLU A 187 12.09 -0.06 -8.20
N PRO A 188 13.39 0.04 -7.89
CA PRO A 188 14.29 1.03 -8.49
C PRO A 188 14.32 1.07 -10.02
N ALA A 189 14.05 -0.05 -10.70
CA ALA A 189 14.01 -0.13 -12.16
C ALA A 189 12.78 0.54 -12.78
N ALA A 190 11.69 0.70 -12.02
CA ALA A 190 10.47 1.31 -12.51
C ALA A 190 10.64 2.83 -12.71
N ASP A 191 9.94 3.39 -13.68
CA ASP A 191 9.92 4.83 -13.95
C ASP A 191 8.71 5.48 -13.26
N PRO A 192 8.90 6.40 -12.30
CA PRO A 192 7.79 7.10 -11.61
C PRO A 192 6.80 7.78 -12.56
N LYS A 193 7.26 8.26 -13.72
CA LYS A 193 6.35 8.88 -14.69
C LYS A 193 5.46 7.83 -15.35
N LYS A 194 5.96 6.62 -15.60
CA LYS A 194 5.15 5.51 -16.11
C LYS A 194 4.22 4.95 -15.04
N ILE A 195 4.67 4.86 -13.79
CA ILE A 195 3.80 4.47 -12.65
C ILE A 195 2.56 5.36 -12.60
N SER A 196 2.73 6.68 -12.79
CA SER A 196 1.63 7.65 -12.73
C SER A 196 0.52 7.44 -13.77
N ILE A 197 0.79 6.72 -14.87
CA ILE A 197 -0.18 6.41 -15.94
C ILE A 197 -0.64 4.94 -15.93
N VAL A 198 -0.24 4.13 -14.94
CA VAL A 198 -0.71 2.74 -14.81
C VAL A 198 -2.21 2.68 -14.65
N LYS A 199 -2.81 3.62 -13.90
CA LYS A 199 -4.27 3.66 -13.75
C LYS A 199 -4.96 3.87 -15.09
N ASP A 200 -4.47 4.81 -15.89
CA ASP A 200 -5.04 5.11 -17.21
C ASP A 200 -4.93 3.88 -18.14
N ALA A 201 -3.81 3.16 -18.07
CA ALA A 201 -3.63 1.91 -18.82
C ALA A 201 -4.61 0.82 -18.37
N LEU A 202 -4.78 0.62 -17.05
CA LEU A 202 -5.72 -0.35 -16.49
C LEU A 202 -7.17 -0.03 -16.85
N ASP A 203 -7.55 1.26 -16.83
CA ASP A 203 -8.90 1.71 -17.17
C ASP A 203 -9.18 1.55 -18.68
N ALA A 204 -8.16 1.67 -19.53
CA ALA A 204 -8.31 1.56 -20.98
C ALA A 204 -8.44 0.12 -21.49
N ILE A 205 -8.01 -0.88 -20.70
CA ILE A 205 -8.00 -2.29 -21.11
C ILE A 205 -9.17 -3.04 -20.47
N SER A 206 -9.93 -3.79 -21.27
CA SER A 206 -11.05 -4.61 -20.79
C SER A 206 -10.60 -5.82 -19.96
N ASN A 207 -9.55 -6.51 -20.39
CA ASN A 207 -8.93 -7.62 -19.66
C ASN A 207 -7.60 -7.19 -19.05
N LYS A 208 -7.63 -6.76 -17.78
CA LYS A 208 -6.45 -6.27 -17.05
C LYS A 208 -5.34 -7.31 -16.88
N ALA A 209 -5.64 -8.61 -16.98
CA ALA A 209 -4.63 -9.66 -16.96
C ALA A 209 -3.64 -9.58 -18.14
N MET A 210 -3.98 -8.82 -19.18
CA MET A 210 -3.10 -8.57 -20.34
C MET A 210 -2.10 -7.43 -20.10
N LEU A 211 -2.13 -6.77 -18.94
CA LEU A 211 -1.16 -5.74 -18.55
C LEU A 211 -0.19 -6.28 -17.49
N HIS A 212 1.04 -6.52 -17.91
CA HIS A 212 2.16 -6.82 -17.04
C HIS A 212 2.75 -5.52 -16.47
N VAL A 213 2.27 -5.11 -15.28
CA VAL A 213 2.60 -3.81 -14.67
C VAL A 213 4.11 -3.58 -14.55
N SER A 214 4.89 -4.58 -14.11
CA SER A 214 6.36 -4.47 -14.01
C SER A 214 7.00 -4.12 -15.36
N SER A 215 6.71 -4.93 -16.39
CA SER A 215 7.20 -4.70 -17.75
C SER A 215 6.76 -3.34 -18.31
N PHE A 216 5.55 -2.89 -17.98
CA PHE A 216 5.04 -1.57 -18.37
C PHE A 216 5.88 -0.43 -17.78
N VAL A 217 6.07 -0.42 -16.46
CA VAL A 217 6.75 0.68 -15.76
C VAL A 217 8.26 0.67 -15.96
N GLU A 218 8.85 -0.48 -16.29
CA GLU A 218 10.27 -0.63 -16.62
C GLU A 218 10.59 -0.41 -18.11
N SER A 219 9.56 -0.27 -18.95
CA SER A 219 9.74 -0.14 -20.39
C SER A 219 10.59 1.07 -20.77
N LYS A 220 11.31 0.98 -21.91
CA LYS A 220 12.13 2.09 -22.44
C LYS A 220 11.32 3.11 -23.26
N ALA A 221 10.02 2.86 -23.46
CA ALA A 221 9.19 3.74 -24.26
C ALA A 221 9.01 5.13 -23.61
N PRO A 222 9.02 6.21 -24.41
CA PRO A 222 8.67 7.54 -23.89
C PRO A 222 7.23 7.57 -23.36
N VAL A 223 7.02 8.22 -22.21
CA VAL A 223 5.70 8.33 -21.57
C VAL A 223 4.63 8.91 -22.51
N GLU A 224 4.98 9.90 -23.32
CA GLU A 224 4.01 10.49 -24.26
C GLU A 224 3.57 9.50 -25.35
N LYS A 225 4.47 8.63 -25.81
CA LYS A 225 4.11 7.55 -26.74
C LYS A 225 3.20 6.51 -26.10
N ILE A 226 3.43 6.19 -24.83
CA ILE A 226 2.55 5.29 -24.09
C ILE A 226 1.15 5.91 -23.98
N LYS A 227 1.03 7.21 -23.69
CA LYS A 227 -0.27 7.90 -23.65
C LYS A 227 -0.98 7.90 -25.02
N ASP A 228 -0.25 8.15 -26.10
CA ASP A 228 -0.79 8.04 -27.47
C ASP A 228 -1.36 6.63 -27.69
N ASN A 229 -0.63 5.59 -27.27
CA ASN A 229 -1.08 4.20 -27.38
C ASN A 229 -2.30 3.90 -26.49
N ILE A 230 -2.35 4.40 -25.25
CA ILE A 230 -3.52 4.25 -24.37
C ILE A 230 -4.77 4.81 -25.04
N SER A 231 -4.68 5.98 -25.70
CA SER A 231 -5.82 6.62 -26.37
C SER A 231 -6.39 5.83 -27.56
N THR A 232 -5.60 4.90 -28.11
CA THR A 232 -5.97 4.08 -29.28
C THR A 232 -6.36 2.65 -28.92
N VAL A 233 -6.24 2.25 -27.64
CA VAL A 233 -6.57 0.89 -27.16
C VAL A 233 -7.96 0.44 -27.61
N GLY A 234 -8.97 1.30 -27.49
CA GLY A 234 -10.35 0.96 -27.87
C GLY A 234 -10.53 0.62 -29.37
N GLN A 235 -9.69 1.19 -30.24
CA GLN A 235 -9.71 0.87 -31.68
C GLN A 235 -9.00 -0.47 -31.95
N VAL A 236 -7.92 -0.74 -31.21
CA VAL A 236 -7.14 -1.97 -31.34
C VAL A 236 -7.86 -3.16 -30.74
N THR A 237 -8.53 -3.04 -29.60
CA THR A 237 -9.32 -4.14 -29.02
C THR A 237 -10.45 -4.60 -29.95
N ALA A 238 -11.10 -3.68 -30.65
CA ALA A 238 -12.09 -4.01 -31.69
C ALA A 238 -11.48 -4.80 -32.88
N LEU A 239 -10.22 -4.53 -33.23
CA LEU A 239 -9.46 -5.28 -34.24
C LEU A 239 -8.87 -6.60 -33.69
N MET A 240 -8.69 -6.70 -32.36
CA MET A 240 -8.19 -7.89 -31.68
C MET A 240 -9.26 -8.96 -31.49
N ASP A 241 -10.52 -8.58 -31.23
CA ASP A 241 -11.63 -9.53 -31.19
C ASP A 241 -11.82 -10.26 -32.54
N THR A 242 -11.30 -9.67 -33.63
CA THR A 242 -11.29 -10.27 -34.97
C THR A 242 -9.97 -10.94 -35.37
N SER A 243 -8.88 -10.77 -34.60
CA SER A 243 -7.55 -11.29 -34.93
C SER A 243 -6.92 -12.08 -33.77
N LYS A 244 -6.55 -13.35 -34.01
CA LYS A 244 -6.03 -14.29 -33.00
C LYS A 244 -4.66 -13.93 -32.36
N GLY A 245 -4.11 -12.74 -32.63
CA GLY A 245 -2.66 -12.46 -32.52
C GLY A 245 -2.20 -11.61 -31.34
N LEU A 246 -2.97 -10.63 -30.87
CA LEU A 246 -2.55 -9.75 -29.77
C LEU A 246 -3.04 -10.33 -28.44
N ARG A 247 -2.11 -10.85 -27.63
CA ARG A 247 -2.40 -11.44 -26.31
C ARG A 247 -1.75 -10.68 -25.16
N ASP A 248 -1.01 -9.62 -25.45
CA ASP A 248 -0.28 -8.83 -24.46
C ASP A 248 -0.45 -7.34 -24.76
N MET A 249 -1.21 -6.65 -23.90
CA MET A 249 -1.45 -5.21 -24.02
C MET A 249 -0.25 -4.39 -23.56
N THR A 250 0.62 -4.98 -22.74
CA THR A 250 1.89 -4.35 -22.34
C THR A 250 2.76 -4.09 -23.54
N ASP A 251 2.90 -5.11 -24.39
CA ASP A 251 3.67 -5.03 -25.62
C ASP A 251 3.12 -3.97 -26.57
N TYR A 252 1.79 -3.89 -26.72
CA TYR A 252 1.16 -2.84 -27.52
C TYR A 252 1.45 -1.45 -26.96
N LEU A 253 1.20 -1.24 -25.67
CA LEU A 253 1.34 0.06 -25.02
C LEU A 253 2.80 0.55 -25.00
N THR A 254 3.75 -0.36 -24.88
CA THR A 254 5.17 -0.05 -24.70
C THR A 254 6.01 -0.21 -25.96
N LYS A 255 5.45 -0.70 -27.07
CA LYS A 255 6.12 -0.62 -28.36
C LYS A 255 6.05 0.81 -28.89
N ASN A 256 7.20 1.29 -29.34
CA ASN A 256 7.36 2.58 -29.98
C ASN A 256 6.73 2.49 -31.38
N THR A 257 5.41 2.62 -31.44
CA THR A 257 4.58 2.55 -32.65
C THR A 257 4.83 3.79 -33.52
N ASN A 258 5.97 3.79 -34.20
CA ASN A 258 5.94 4.04 -35.63
C ASN A 258 6.12 2.64 -36.27
N LEU A 259 5.05 2.11 -36.88
CA LEU A 259 5.00 0.87 -37.69
C LEU A 259 4.82 -0.43 -36.89
N TYR A 260 3.69 -1.14 -37.05
CA TYR A 260 3.38 -1.97 -38.23
C TYR A 260 1.88 -1.92 -38.53
#